data_AF-A0A150HHK4-F1
#
_entry.id   AF-A0A150HHK4-F1
#
_cell.length_a   1.000
_cell.length_b   1.000
_cell.length_c   1.000
_cell.angle_alpha   90.00
_cell.angle_beta   90.00
_cell.angle_gamma   90.00
#
_symmetry.space_group_name_H-M   'P 1'
#
loop_
_entity.id
_entity.type
_entity.pdbx_description
1 polymer ?
#
loop_
_entity_poly.entity_id
_entity_poly.type
_entity_poly.pdbx_seq_one_letter_code
_entity_poly.pdbx_strand_id
1 'polypeptide(L)'
;MEFVRLAAFVVDVLLLLYILVLLARLVLEYIPMFNRQWRPRGFGLVFAEAVFTLTDPPLRFFRRLIPPLRIGPIALDLGFPVTMLACFVLLTIVRVIERL
;
A
#
# COMPACT_ATOMS: atom_id res chain seq x y z
N MET A 1 29.20 1.46 11.05
CA MET A 1 28.00 1.05 11.79
C MET A 1 26.95 2.17 11.85
N GLU A 2 27.31 3.42 12.14
CA GLU A 2 26.34 4.54 12.17
C GLU A 2 25.62 4.79 10.85
N PHE A 3 26.34 4.75 9.72
CA PHE A 3 25.74 4.94 8.39
C PHE A 3 24.63 3.92 8.09
N VAL A 4 24.82 2.65 8.47
CA VAL A 4 23.82 1.58 8.26
C VAL A 4 22.57 1.84 9.08
N ARG A 5 22.73 2.30 10.33
CA ARG A 5 21.60 2.65 11.20
C ARG A 5 20.83 3.86 10.68
N LEU A 6 21.52 4.88 10.19
CA LEU A 6 20.90 6.04 9.53
C LEU A 6 20.11 5.62 8.29
N ALA A 7 20.70 4.78 7.44
CA ALA A 7 20.03 4.26 6.26
C ALA A 7 18.78 3.43 6.63
N ALA A 8 18.89 2.55 7.62
CA ALA A 8 17.77 1.74 8.09
C ALA A 8 16.64 2.62 8.64
N PHE A 9 16.95 3.66 9.43
CA PHE A 9 15.98 4.64 9.92
C PHE A 9 15.21 5.34 8.79
N VAL A 10 15.93 5.81 7.77
CA VAL A 10 15.29 6.44 6.61
C VAL A 10 14.33 5.45 5.93
N VAL A 11 14.73 4.18 5.78
CA VAL A 11 13.88 3.16 5.17
C VAL A 11 12.67 2.82 6.03
N ASP A 12 12.80 2.72 7.36
CA ASP A 12 11.68 2.48 8.28
C ASP A 12 10.63 3.59 8.16
N VAL A 13 11.07 4.85 8.17
CA VAL A 13 10.19 6.01 8.01
C VAL A 13 9.49 5.99 6.65
N LEU A 14 10.22 5.70 5.57
CA LEU A 14 9.63 5.60 4.23
C LEU A 14 8.61 4.46 4.12
N LEU A 15 8.89 3.30 4.73
CA LEU A 15 7.96 2.17 4.78
C LEU A 15 6.69 2.52 5.56
N LEU A 16 6.83 3.21 6.70
CA LEU A 16 5.68 3.69 7.47
C LEU A 16 4.82 4.67 6.67
N LEU A 17 5.43 5.65 6.00
CA LEU A 17 4.70 6.57 5.12
C LEU A 17 4.01 5.81 3.98
N TYR A 18 4.67 4.82 3.39
CA TYR A 18 4.08 4.02 2.33
C TYR A 18 2.89 3.18 2.82
N ILE A 19 2.95 2.62 4.04
CA ILE A 19 1.80 1.93 4.67
C ILE A 19 0.63 2.90 4.87
N LEU A 20 0.89 4.15 5.27
CA LEU A 20 -0.16 5.18 5.36
C LEU A 20 -0.78 5.47 3.99
N VAL A 21 0.01 5.49 2.91
CA VAL A 21 -0.51 5.65 1.54
C VAL A 21 -1.37 4.44 1.14
N LEU A 22 -0.96 3.21 1.46
CA LEU A 22 -1.79 2.01 1.26
C LEU A 22 -3.12 2.10 2.04
N LEU A 23 -3.10 2.62 3.26
CA LEU A 23 -4.31 2.84 4.04
C LEU A 23 -5.20 3.92 3.41
N ALA A 24 -4.61 5.02 2.92
CA ALA A 24 -5.35 6.03 2.19
C ALA A 24 -5.99 5.45 0.92
N ARG A 25 -5.28 4.59 0.18
CA ARG A 25 -5.82 3.85 -0.96
C ARG A 25 -7.03 3.01 -0.55
N LEU A 26 -6.91 2.28 0.55
CA LEU A 26 -8.02 1.49 1.08
C LEU A 26 -9.23 2.38 1.30
N VAL A 27 -9.08 3.50 2.02
CA VAL A 27 -10.19 4.45 2.22
C VAL A 27 -10.78 4.93 0.90
N LEU A 28 -9.94 5.32 -0.07
CA LEU A 28 -10.38 5.79 -1.38
C LEU A 28 -11.15 4.71 -2.17
N GLU A 29 -10.78 3.44 -2.05
CA GLU A 29 -11.51 2.32 -2.65
C GLU A 29 -12.87 2.06 -1.97
N TYR A 30 -12.98 2.35 -0.67
CA TYR A 30 -14.24 2.20 0.07
C TYR A 30 -15.23 3.34 -0.16
N ILE A 31 -14.79 4.58 -0.44
CA ILE A 31 -15.71 5.72 -0.61
C ILE A 31 -16.83 5.44 -1.65
N PRO A 32 -16.54 4.93 -2.87
CA PRO A 32 -17.57 4.62 -3.86
C PRO A 32 -18.57 3.54 -3.42
N MET A 33 -18.17 2.65 -2.48
CA MET A 33 -19.06 1.63 -1.92
C MET A 33 -20.18 2.26 -1.09
N PHE A 34 -19.87 3.35 -0.37
CA PHE A 34 -20.83 4.11 0.42
C PHE A 34 -21.57 5.18 -0.39
N ASN A 35 -20.89 5.82 -1.35
CA ASN A 35 -21.49 6.79 -2.26
C ASN A 35 -21.09 6.52 -3.70
N ARG A 36 -21.93 5.78 -4.44
CA ARG A 36 -21.69 5.41 -5.84
C ARG A 36 -21.57 6.58 -6.81
N GLN A 37 -22.07 7.77 -6.45
CA GLN A 37 -21.94 8.98 -7.28
C GLN A 37 -20.67 9.77 -6.97
N TRP A 38 -19.92 9.39 -5.93
CA TRP A 38 -18.69 10.07 -5.57
C TRP A 38 -17.66 9.94 -6.70
N ARG A 39 -17.14 11.10 -7.12
CA ARG A 39 -16.02 11.21 -8.04
C ARG A 39 -15.08 12.27 -7.47
N PRO A 40 -13.79 11.99 -7.32
CA PRO A 40 -12.85 12.98 -6.80
C PRO A 40 -12.78 14.16 -7.79
N ARG A 41 -12.82 15.39 -7.27
CA ARG A 41 -12.76 16.64 -8.05
C ARG A 41 -11.76 17.60 -7.42
N GLY A 42 -11.13 18.44 -8.24
CA GLY A 42 -10.16 19.44 -7.80
C GLY A 42 -9.00 18.79 -7.04
N PHE A 43 -8.69 19.31 -5.85
CA PHE A 43 -7.60 18.82 -5.02
C PHE A 43 -7.72 17.32 -4.64
N GLY A 44 -8.94 16.82 -4.42
CA GLY A 44 -9.16 15.42 -4.10
C GLY A 44 -8.81 14.47 -5.25
N LEU A 45 -8.87 14.94 -6.50
CA LEU A 45 -8.44 14.17 -7.67
C LEU A 45 -6.92 14.01 -7.69
N VAL A 46 -6.18 15.09 -7.43
CA VAL A 46 -4.71 15.06 -7.38
C VAL A 46 -4.24 14.13 -6.28
N PHE A 47 -4.87 14.21 -5.09
CA PHE A 47 -4.56 13.30 -3.99
C PHE A 47 -4.85 11.84 -4.35
N ALA A 48 -6.04 11.55 -4.89
CA ALA A 48 -6.39 10.19 -5.28
C ALA A 48 -5.42 9.63 -6.34
N GLU A 49 -5.12 10.41 -7.38
CA GLU A 49 -4.18 10.04 -8.43
C GLU A 49 -2.79 9.74 -7.87
N ALA A 50 -2.29 10.56 -6.94
CA ALA A 50 -1.00 10.33 -6.29
C ALA A 50 -0.99 9.02 -5.50
N VAL A 51 -2.03 8.75 -4.71
CA VAL A 51 -2.15 7.51 -3.95
C VAL A 51 -2.20 6.31 -4.90
N PHE A 52 -3.04 6.32 -5.93
CA PHE A 52 -3.14 5.22 -6.89
C PHE A 52 -1.83 5.02 -7.66
N THR A 53 -1.18 6.10 -8.10
CA THR A 53 0.12 6.03 -8.80
C THR A 53 1.19 5.37 -7.95
N LEU A 54 1.27 5.72 -6.65
CA LEU A 54 2.27 5.15 -5.74
C LEU A 54 2.00 3.68 -5.40
N THR A 55 0.73 3.28 -5.39
CA THR A 55 0.33 1.95 -4.89
C THR A 55 0.05 0.94 -6.01
N ASP A 56 -0.31 1.38 -7.21
CA ASP A 56 -0.63 0.49 -8.34
C ASP A 56 0.53 -0.38 -8.84
N PRO A 57 1.79 0.11 -8.95
CA PRO A 57 2.89 -0.73 -9.40
C PRO A 57 3.10 -1.99 -8.55
N PRO A 58 3.21 -1.91 -7.21
CA PRO A 58 3.37 -3.10 -6.38
C PRO A 58 2.12 -3.98 -6.36
N LEU A 59 0.92 -3.41 -6.30
CA LEU A 59 -0.31 -4.22 -6.37
C LEU A 59 -0.38 -5.01 -7.68
N ARG A 60 -0.06 -4.38 -8.82
CA ARG A 60 -0.02 -5.06 -10.12
C ARG A 60 1.06 -6.13 -10.16
N PHE A 61 2.21 -5.89 -9.55
CA PHE A 61 3.26 -6.91 -9.43
C PHE A 61 2.75 -8.14 -8.67
N PHE A 62 2.15 -7.96 -7.49
CA PHE A 62 1.64 -9.08 -6.70
C PHE A 62 0.42 -9.75 -7.34
N ARG A 63 -0.49 -9.01 -7.98
CA ARG A 63 -1.63 -9.58 -8.72
C ARG A 63 -1.21 -10.46 -9.90
N ARG A 64 -0.02 -10.26 -10.46
CA ARG A 64 0.55 -11.15 -11.49
C ARG A 64 1.02 -12.48 -10.89
N LEU A 65 1.52 -12.46 -9.66
CA LEU A 65 2.00 -13.65 -8.96
C LEU A 65 0.85 -14.44 -8.33
N ILE A 66 -0.10 -13.75 -7.71
CA ILE A 66 -1.25 -14.30 -7.01
C ILE A 66 -2.50 -13.68 -7.62
N PRO A 67 -3.10 -14.30 -8.65
CA PRO A 67 -4.28 -13.76 -9.30
C PRO A 67 -5.46 -13.70 -8.30
N PRO A 68 -6.38 -12.75 -8.49
CA PRO A 68 -7.53 -12.58 -7.59
C PRO A 68 -8.37 -13.85 -7.55
N LEU A 69 -8.69 -14.32 -6.34
CA LEU A 69 -9.53 -15.49 -6.15
C LEU A 69 -10.99 -15.12 -6.41
N ARG A 70 -11.60 -15.82 -7.36
CA ARG A 70 -13.03 -15.69 -7.65
C ARG A 70 -13.77 -16.79 -6.91
N ILE A 71 -14.67 -16.40 -6.01
CA ILE A 71 -15.54 -17.31 -5.27
C ILE A 71 -16.97 -17.01 -5.70
N GLY A 72 -17.48 -17.78 -6.66
CA GLY A 72 -18.78 -17.55 -7.28
C GLY A 72 -18.85 -16.18 -7.97
N PRO A 73 -19.82 -15.30 -7.62
CA PRO A 73 -19.94 -13.97 -8.23
C PRO A 73 -18.98 -12.92 -7.62
N ILE A 74 -18.28 -13.22 -6.52
CA ILE A 74 -17.42 -12.26 -5.80
C ILE A 74 -15.95 -12.52 -6.16
N ALA A 75 -15.22 -11.46 -6.50
CA ALA A 75 -13.77 -11.49 -6.65
C ALA A 75 -13.10 -10.89 -5.41
N LEU A 76 -12.19 -11.65 -4.77
CA LEU A 76 -11.36 -11.18 -3.68
C LEU A 76 -10.02 -10.70 -4.22
N ASP A 77 -9.70 -9.42 -3.99
CA ASP A 77 -8.42 -8.84 -4.34
C ASP A 77 -7.36 -9.21 -3.30
N LEU A 78 -6.59 -10.25 -3.60
CA LEU A 78 -5.46 -10.65 -2.75
C LEU A 78 -4.23 -9.75 -2.92
N GLY A 79 -4.17 -8.96 -3.99
CA GLY A 79 -3.00 -8.13 -4.28
C GLY A 79 -2.76 -7.06 -3.21
N PHE A 80 -3.84 -6.41 -2.76
CA PHE A 80 -3.75 -5.41 -1.69
C PHE A 80 -3.25 -5.97 -0.35
N PRO A 81 -3.89 -7.00 0.26
CA PRO A 81 -3.45 -7.53 1.54
C PRO A 81 -2.05 -8.15 1.47
N VAL A 82 -1.68 -8.78 0.35
CA VAL A 82 -0.32 -9.29 0.14
C VAL A 82 0.70 -8.16 0.09
N THR A 83 0.41 -7.08 -0.63
CA THR A 83 1.30 -5.90 -0.69
C THR A 83 1.50 -5.31 0.71
N MET A 84 0.41 -5.13 1.45
CA MET A 84 0.45 -4.57 2.80
C MET A 84 1.22 -5.49 3.76
N LEU A 85 1.00 -6.80 3.69
CA LEU A 85 1.74 -7.78 4.48
C LEU A 85 3.23 -7.75 4.15
N ALA A 86 3.60 -7.67 2.87
CA ALA A 86 5.00 -7.55 2.46
C ALA A 86 5.66 -6.30 3.06
N CYS A 87 4.96 -5.16 3.11
CA CYS A 87 5.45 -3.95 3.76
C CYS A 87 5.67 -4.15 5.27
N PHE A 88 4.76 -4.82 5.98
CA PHE A 88 4.95 -5.12 7.40
C PHE A 88 6.13 -6.06 7.66
N VAL A 89 6.34 -7.06 6.79
CA VAL A 89 7.50 -7.95 6.87
C VAL A 89 8.79 -7.16 6.66
N LEU A 90 8.86 -6.32 5.62
CA LEU A 90 10.01 -5.45 5.37
C LEU A 90 10.29 -4.51 6.54
N LEU A 91 9.25 -3.90 7.10
CA LEU A 91 9.35 -3.01 8.25
C LEU A 91 9.94 -3.75 9.47
N THR A 92 9.51 -4.99 9.69
CA THR A 92 10.02 -5.82 10.79
C THR A 92 11.51 -6.11 10.59
N ILE A 93 11.92 -6.48 9.37
CA ILE A 93 13.32 -6.75 9.04
C ILE A 93 14.19 -5.51 9.24
N VAL A 94 13.74 -4.35 8.75
CA VAL A 94 14.49 -3.08 8.87
C VAL A 94 14.67 -2.71 10.34
N ARG A 95 13.62 -2.83 11.16
CA ARG A 95 13.70 -2.57 12.61
C ARG A 95 14.61 -3.52 13.36
N VAL A 96 14.72 -4.77 12.93
CA VAL A 96 15.70 -5.70 13.50
C VAL A 96 17.11 -5.20 13.18
N ILE A 97 17.36 -4.78 11.94
CA ILE A 97 18.67 -4.25 11.51
C ILE A 97 19.04 -2.97 12.27
N GLU A 98 18.09 -2.07 12.56
CA GLU A 98 18.33 -0.87 13.37
C GLU A 98 18.78 -1.18 14.80
N ARG A 99 18.29 -2.28 15.36
CA ARG A 99 18.57 -2.69 16.75
C ARG A 99 19.92 -3.41 16.89
N LEU A 100 20.42 -4.01 15.82
CA LEU A 100 21.73 -4.66 15.76
C LEU A 100 22.86 -3.61 15.69
#